data_AF-A0A518C3I4-F1
#
_entry.id   AF-A0A518C3I4-F1
#
_cell.length_a   1.000
_cell.length_b   1.000
_cell.length_c   1.000
_cell.angle_alpha   90.00
_cell.angle_beta   90.00
_cell.angle_gamma   90.00
#
_symmetry.space_group_name_H-M   'P 1'
#
loop_
_entity.id
_entity.type
_entity.pdbx_description
1 polymer ?
#
loop_
_entity_poly.entity_id
_entity_poly.type
_entity_poly.pdbx_seq_one_letter_code
_entity_poly.pdbx_strand_id
1 'polypeptide(L)'
;MGSWGFGNFQNDAALDYVEGIADQVRSQLVHPDEIEDLLMLMAQVDMLRVLVEHCNARPPEEAELIALRDACLEIFDEEKEEFYSTPEDAAERRDIIAKTFCRFLKVRKDWD
;
A
#
# COMPACT_ATOMS: atom_id res chain seq x y z
N MET A 1 13.95 9.99 -28.38
CA MET A 1 15.27 9.45 -27.99
C MET A 1 15.25 9.48 -26.47
N GLY A 2 14.97 8.33 -25.82
CA GLY A 2 14.72 8.28 -24.37
C GLY A 2 15.97 8.64 -23.58
N SER A 3 15.83 9.52 -22.59
CA SER A 3 16.92 9.88 -21.68
C SER A 3 17.18 8.72 -20.74
N TRP A 4 18.37 8.11 -20.84
CA TRP A 4 18.82 7.16 -19.84
C TRP A 4 19.21 7.93 -18.58
N GLY A 5 18.37 7.89 -17.55
CA GLY A 5 18.81 8.26 -16.20
C GLY A 5 19.85 7.26 -15.67
N PHE A 6 20.47 7.60 -14.54
CA PHE A 6 21.56 6.82 -13.94
C PHE A 6 21.08 5.51 -13.30
N GLY A 7 19.77 5.36 -13.03
CA GLY A 7 19.14 4.19 -12.42
C GLY A 7 18.31 3.35 -13.39
N ASN A 8 18.14 2.06 -13.06
CA ASN A 8 17.39 1.08 -13.87
C ASN A 8 15.92 1.45 -14.11
N PHE A 9 15.34 2.29 -13.24
CA PHE A 9 13.95 2.76 -13.30
C PHE A 9 13.82 4.20 -13.81
N GLN A 10 14.90 4.80 -14.33
CA GLN A 10 14.91 6.20 -14.79
C GLN A 10 14.88 6.34 -16.31
N ASN A 11 14.30 5.36 -17.01
CA ASN A 11 14.01 5.45 -18.45
C ASN A 11 12.53 5.14 -18.69
N ASP A 12 11.97 5.69 -19.76
CA ASP A 12 10.53 5.62 -20.07
C ASP A 12 10.01 4.17 -20.09
N ALA A 13 10.74 3.24 -20.74
CA ALA A 13 10.32 1.84 -20.82
C ALA A 13 10.31 1.12 -19.46
N ALA A 14 11.22 1.49 -18.55
CA ALA A 14 11.22 0.95 -17.21
C ALA A 14 10.10 1.55 -16.35
N LEU A 15 9.76 2.84 -16.55
CA LEU A 15 8.62 3.46 -15.89
C LEU A 15 7.30 2.83 -16.35
N ASP A 16 7.13 2.57 -17.64
CA ASP A 16 5.95 1.86 -18.17
C ASP A 16 5.81 0.47 -17.54
N TYR A 17 6.92 -0.26 -17.36
CA TYR A 17 6.91 -1.57 -16.71
C TYR A 17 6.54 -1.47 -15.23
N VAL A 18 7.12 -0.49 -14.51
CA VAL A 18 6.81 -0.24 -13.09
C VAL A 18 5.34 0.13 -12.91
N GLU A 19 4.79 1.00 -13.76
CA GLU A 19 3.36 1.35 -13.73
C GLU A 19 2.49 0.12 -13.97
N GLY A 20 2.85 -0.76 -14.92
CA GLY A 20 2.11 -2.01 -15.12
C GLY A 20 2.06 -2.91 -13.87
N ILE A 21 3.16 -3.01 -13.13
CA ILE A 21 3.18 -3.72 -11.84
C ILE A 21 2.33 -2.96 -10.80
N ALA A 22 2.49 -1.65 -10.69
CA ALA A 22 1.75 -0.83 -9.73
C ALA A 22 0.24 -0.87 -9.99
N ASP A 23 -0.20 -0.93 -11.25
CA ASP A 23 -1.60 -1.08 -11.65
C ASP A 23 -2.12 -2.47 -11.30
N GLN A 24 -1.32 -3.53 -11.49
CA GLN A 24 -1.69 -4.87 -11.04
C GLN A 24 -1.91 -4.90 -9.53
N VAL A 25 -1.01 -4.31 -8.75
CA VAL A 25 -1.18 -4.22 -7.28
C VAL A 25 -2.40 -3.38 -6.93
N ARG A 26 -2.55 -2.19 -7.52
CA ARG A 26 -3.71 -1.31 -7.29
C ARG A 26 -5.03 -2.01 -7.59
N SER A 27 -5.12 -2.78 -8.66
CA SER A 27 -6.35 -3.52 -9.02
C SER A 27 -6.82 -4.49 -7.93
N GLN A 28 -5.90 -4.97 -7.10
CA GLN A 28 -6.20 -5.85 -5.97
C GLN A 28 -6.61 -5.07 -4.71
N LEU A 29 -6.32 -3.76 -4.65
CA LEU A 29 -6.65 -2.90 -3.50
C LEU A 29 -8.05 -2.27 -3.58
N VAL A 30 -8.68 -2.24 -4.75
CA VAL A 30 -9.87 -1.41 -5.04
C VAL A 30 -11.19 -2.02 -4.51
N HIS A 31 -11.18 -3.25 -4.00
CA HIS A 31 -12.38 -3.93 -3.51
C HIS A 31 -12.28 -4.28 -2.03
N PRO A 32 -12.64 -3.35 -1.12
CA PRO A 32 -12.69 -3.60 0.32
C PRO A 32 -13.59 -4.79 0.68
N ASP A 33 -14.68 -4.96 -0.06
CA ASP A 33 -15.66 -6.02 0.14
C ASP A 33 -15.16 -7.42 -0.29
N GLU A 34 -14.01 -7.49 -0.95
CA GLU A 34 -13.36 -8.72 -1.43
C GLU A 34 -12.08 -9.05 -0.63
N ILE A 35 -11.83 -8.34 0.48
CA ILE A 35 -10.67 -8.59 1.33
C ILE A 35 -10.88 -9.91 2.09
N GLU A 36 -10.40 -11.01 1.52
CA GLU A 36 -10.40 -12.34 2.18
C GLU A 36 -9.17 -12.55 3.08
N ASP A 37 -8.08 -11.81 2.85
CA ASP A 37 -6.83 -11.95 3.59
C ASP A 37 -6.21 -10.57 3.87
N LEU A 38 -6.44 -10.07 5.08
CA LEU A 38 -5.90 -8.79 5.55
C LEU A 38 -4.35 -8.78 5.55
N LEU A 39 -3.68 -9.91 5.82
CA LEU A 39 -2.21 -9.96 5.82
C LEU A 39 -1.66 -9.77 4.40
N MET A 40 -2.26 -10.45 3.43
CA MET A 40 -1.92 -10.32 2.02
C MET A 40 -2.15 -8.88 1.53
N LEU A 41 -3.30 -8.30 1.87
CA LEU A 41 -3.62 -6.92 1.53
C LEU A 41 -2.59 -5.94 2.10
N MET A 42 -2.24 -6.08 3.37
CA MET A 42 -1.23 -5.21 4.00
C MET A 42 0.14 -5.35 3.34
N ALA A 43 0.51 -6.53 2.83
CA ALA A 43 1.73 -6.73 2.05
C ALA A 43 1.66 -6.03 0.69
N GLN A 44 0.53 -6.11 -0.01
CA GLN A 44 0.30 -5.40 -1.28
C GLN A 44 0.36 -3.88 -1.10
N VAL A 45 -0.25 -3.34 -0.03
CA VAL A 45 -0.18 -1.90 0.30
C VAL A 45 1.27 -1.45 0.51
N ASP A 46 2.06 -2.19 1.30
CA ASP A 46 3.46 -1.81 1.55
C ASP A 46 4.34 -2.01 0.30
N MET A 47 4.04 -3.00 -0.53
CA MET A 47 4.70 -3.19 -1.82
C MET A 47 4.42 -2.02 -2.78
N LEU A 48 3.18 -1.57 -2.88
CA LEU A 48 2.84 -0.40 -3.71
C LEU A 48 3.55 0.85 -3.20
N ARG A 49 3.61 1.07 -1.87
CA ARG A 49 4.39 2.15 -1.27
C ARG A 49 5.85 2.12 -1.72
N VAL A 50 6.49 0.95 -1.70
CA VAL A 50 7.88 0.77 -2.14
C VAL A 50 8.06 1.13 -3.62
N LEU A 51 7.11 0.73 -4.48
CA LEU A 51 7.13 1.09 -5.91
C LEU A 51 7.00 2.62 -6.11
N VAL A 52 6.14 3.27 -5.34
CA VAL A 52 5.99 4.72 -5.39
C VAL A 52 7.26 5.43 -4.89
N GLU A 53 7.80 5.00 -3.74
CA GLU A 53 8.95 5.65 -3.10
C GLU A 53 10.26 5.47 -3.87
N HIS A 54 10.48 4.29 -4.45
CA HIS A 54 11.79 3.93 -5.00
C HIS A 54 11.79 3.73 -6.51
N CYS A 55 10.62 3.55 -7.14
CA CYS A 55 10.52 3.24 -8.57
C CYS A 55 9.73 4.30 -9.36
N ASN A 56 9.36 5.42 -8.73
CA ASN A 56 8.54 6.49 -9.33
C ASN A 56 7.19 5.99 -9.90
N ALA A 57 6.57 4.99 -9.28
CA ALA A 57 5.20 4.64 -9.59
C ALA A 57 4.25 5.75 -9.11
N ARG A 58 3.17 6.01 -9.85
CA ARG A 58 2.15 6.98 -9.47
C ARG A 58 1.45 6.54 -8.18
N PRO A 59 1.38 7.40 -7.15
CA PRO A 59 0.65 7.08 -5.93
C PRO A 59 -0.87 7.05 -6.15
N PRO A 60 -1.63 6.19 -5.42
CA PRO A 60 -3.09 6.30 -5.31
C PRO A 60 -3.50 7.61 -4.65
N GLU A 61 -4.73 8.06 -4.87
CA GLU A 61 -5.27 9.30 -4.30
C GLU A 61 -5.30 9.26 -2.77
N GLU A 62 -5.13 10.40 -2.10
CA GLU A 62 -5.08 10.45 -0.63
C GLU A 62 -6.38 9.92 -0.02
N ALA A 63 -7.52 10.29 -0.62
CA ALA A 63 -8.83 9.81 -0.22
C ALA A 63 -8.95 8.28 -0.36
N GLU A 64 -8.36 7.67 -1.39
CA GLU A 64 -8.36 6.22 -1.60
C GLU A 64 -7.52 5.52 -0.53
N LEU A 65 -6.33 6.04 -0.21
CA LEU A 65 -5.48 5.50 0.85
C LEU A 65 -6.14 5.60 2.24
N ILE A 66 -6.85 6.69 2.50
CA ILE A 66 -7.59 6.87 3.77
C ILE A 66 -8.76 5.88 3.85
N ALA A 67 -9.55 5.76 2.79
CA ALA A 67 -10.67 4.82 2.75
C ALA A 67 -10.20 3.36 2.94
N LEU A 68 -9.11 2.99 2.26
CA LEU A 68 -8.52 1.66 2.39
C LEU A 68 -7.96 1.41 3.81
N ARG A 69 -7.31 2.41 4.42
CA ARG A 69 -6.84 2.32 5.82
C ARG A 69 -8.00 2.01 6.75
N ASP A 70 -9.09 2.76 6.62
CA ASP A 70 -10.22 2.65 7.53
C ASP A 70 -10.91 1.29 7.36
N ALA A 71 -11.07 0.80 6.13
CA ALA A 71 -11.54 -0.56 5.86
C ALA A 71 -10.63 -1.64 6.46
N CYS A 72 -9.31 -1.54 6.28
CA CYS A 72 -8.37 -2.50 6.88
C CYS A 72 -8.43 -2.53 8.42
N LEU A 73 -8.62 -1.35 9.05
CA LEU A 73 -8.72 -1.26 10.50
C LEU A 73 -10.07 -1.79 11.00
N GLU A 74 -11.15 -1.58 10.25
CA GLU A 74 -12.46 -2.14 10.55
C GLU A 74 -12.44 -3.67 10.51
N ILE A 75 -11.95 -4.27 9.41
CA ILE A 75 -11.77 -5.72 9.27
C ILE A 75 -10.89 -6.27 10.39
N PHE A 76 -9.77 -5.60 10.68
CA PHE A 76 -8.91 -6.00 11.79
C PHE A 76 -9.67 -5.98 13.13
N ASP A 77 -10.42 -4.93 13.41
CA ASP A 77 -11.14 -4.76 14.66
C ASP A 77 -12.27 -5.81 14.81
N GLU A 78 -12.84 -6.30 13.71
CA GLU A 78 -13.81 -7.42 13.67
C GLU A 78 -13.16 -8.79 13.91
N GLU A 79 -11.99 -9.04 13.30
CA GLU A 79 -11.35 -10.36 13.29
C GLU A 79 -10.35 -10.60 14.43
N LYS A 80 -9.84 -9.54 15.09
CA LYS A 80 -8.70 -9.65 16.02
C LYS A 80 -8.88 -10.66 17.14
N GLU A 81 -10.09 -10.87 17.65
CA GLU A 81 -10.35 -11.81 18.75
C GLU A 81 -10.16 -13.27 18.33
N GLU A 82 -10.25 -13.58 17.02
CA GLU A 82 -9.98 -14.91 16.47
C GLU A 82 -8.47 -15.20 16.36
N PHE A 83 -7.68 -14.16 16.09
CA PHE A 83 -6.26 -14.31 15.77
C PHE A 83 -5.30 -13.96 16.92
N TYR A 84 -5.72 -13.14 17.87
CA TYR A 84 -4.88 -12.63 18.94
C TYR A 84 -5.34 -13.12 20.30
N SER A 85 -4.42 -13.73 21.04
CA SER A 85 -4.70 -14.26 22.38
C SER A 85 -4.58 -13.20 23.48
N THR A 86 -3.93 -12.07 23.17
CA THR A 86 -3.70 -10.97 24.12
C THR A 86 -4.14 -9.63 23.53
N PRO A 87 -4.73 -8.73 24.34
CA PRO A 87 -5.03 -7.36 23.91
C PRO A 87 -3.79 -6.59 23.43
N GLU A 88 -2.62 -6.87 24.01
CA GLU A 88 -1.36 -6.22 23.66
C GLU A 88 -0.92 -6.55 22.23
N ASP A 89 -0.94 -7.83 21.84
CA ASP A 89 -0.55 -8.25 20.49
C ASP A 89 -1.51 -7.67 19.44
N ALA A 90 -2.81 -7.65 19.74
CA ALA A 90 -3.82 -7.03 18.87
C ALA A 90 -3.58 -5.52 18.71
N ALA A 91 -3.28 -4.82 19.81
CA ALA A 91 -2.97 -3.39 19.77
C ALA A 91 -1.71 -3.10 18.96
N GLU A 92 -0.65 -3.92 19.11
CA GLU A 92 0.57 -3.80 18.32
C GLU A 92 0.28 -3.99 16.83
N ARG A 93 -0.50 -5.03 16.45
CA ARG A 93 -0.84 -5.24 15.05
C ARG A 93 -1.65 -4.09 14.47
N ARG A 94 -2.65 -3.59 15.20
CA ARG A 94 -3.47 -2.45 14.78
C ARG A 94 -2.62 -1.21 14.52
N ASP A 95 -1.64 -0.94 15.38
CA ASP A 95 -0.69 0.15 15.21
C ASP A 95 0.23 -0.04 14.00
N ILE A 96 0.67 -1.28 13.73
CA ILE A 96 1.43 -1.60 12.50
C ILE A 96 0.61 -1.27 11.25
N ILE A 97 -0.67 -1.65 11.20
CA ILE A 97 -1.56 -1.33 10.07
C ILE A 97 -1.63 0.19 9.88
N ALA A 98 -1.96 0.94 10.94
CA ALA A 98 -2.05 2.39 10.89
C ALA A 98 -0.73 3.04 10.44
N LYS A 99 0.41 2.60 10.99
CA LYS A 99 1.74 3.10 10.63
C LYS A 99 2.09 2.83 9.17
N THR A 100 1.66 1.71 8.59
CA THR A 100 1.88 1.42 7.16
C THR A 100 1.20 2.47 6.27
N PHE A 101 -0.06 2.80 6.53
CA PHE A 101 -0.75 3.87 5.80
C PHE A 101 -0.15 5.25 6.07
N CYS A 102 0.26 5.55 7.31
CA CYS A 102 0.97 6.80 7.61
C CYS A 102 2.28 6.95 6.81
N ARG A 103 3.07 5.87 6.67
CA ARG A 103 4.27 5.89 5.83
C ARG A 103 3.91 6.12 4.36
N PHE A 104 2.86 5.46 3.86
CA PHE A 104 2.45 5.62 2.47
C PHE A 104 1.92 7.04 2.17
N LEU A 105 1.06 7.59 3.02
CA LEU A 105 0.58 8.97 2.91
C LEU A 105 1.73 9.99 2.94
N LYS A 106 2.79 9.71 3.70
CA LYS A 106 3.99 10.57 3.69
C LYS A 106 4.68 10.54 2.33
N VAL A 107 4.93 9.36 1.77
CA VAL A 107 5.53 9.20 0.44
C VAL A 107 4.68 9.90 -0.62
N ARG A 108 3.35 9.77 -0.55
CA ARG A 108 2.44 10.45 -1.47
C ARG A 108 2.58 11.97 -1.42
N LYS A 109 2.71 12.57 -0.24
CA LYS A 109 2.84 14.04 -0.09
C LYS A 109 4.08 14.61 -0.77
N ASP A 110 5.10 13.78 -1.00
CA ASP A 110 6.29 14.18 -1.74
C ASP A 110 6.03 14.31 -3.27
N TRP A 111 4.82 13.98 -3.73
CA TRP A 111 4.36 14.10 -5.13
C TRP A 111 3.43 15.29 -5.41
N ASP A 112 2.97 16.01 -4.39
CA ASP A 112 2.14 17.22 -4.53
C ASP A 112 3.00 18.47 -4.81
#